data_AF-M2UF53-F1
#
_entry.id   AF-M2UF53-F1
#
_cell.length_a   1.000
_cell.length_b   1.000
_cell.length_c   1.000
_cell.angle_alpha   90.00
_cell.angle_beta   90.00
_cell.angle_gamma   90.00
#
_symmetry.space_group_name_H-M   'P 1'
#
loop_
_entity.id
_entity.type
_entity.pdbx_description
1 polymer ?
#
loop_
_entity_poly.entity_id
_entity_poly.type
_entity_poly.pdbx_seq_one_letter_code
_entity_poly.pdbx_strand_id
1 'polypeptide(L)'
;LRQDPIAVSIETKTPNGSESTALAQLSLWAATHFNRLRTLLRPTKRDVVSMPLPLIMAVGGRYSLFFAIDGTITEGITIAGGETAFGDCATLDGCYQVLAGLRAVGIWVKEVWVPW
;
A
#
# COMPACT_ATOMS: atom_id res chain seq x y z
N LEU A 1 11.50 14.35 0.17
CA LEU A 1 10.85 13.56 1.26
C LEU A 1 10.18 14.40 2.34
N ARG A 2 10.70 15.56 2.77
CA ARG A 2 10.03 16.34 3.85
C ARG A 2 8.62 16.81 3.44
N GLN A 3 8.39 17.10 2.17
CA GLN A 3 7.09 17.48 1.60
C GLN A 3 6.59 16.50 0.52
N ASP A 4 7.30 15.40 0.31
CA ASP A 4 6.97 14.39 -0.70
C ASP A 4 6.73 13.07 0.04
N PRO A 5 5.50 12.85 0.54
CA PRO A 5 5.16 11.61 1.20
C PRO A 5 5.25 10.43 0.22
N ILE A 6 5.57 9.26 0.76
CA ILE A 6 5.66 7.99 0.02
C ILE A 6 4.31 7.72 -0.63
N ALA A 7 4.24 7.23 -1.87
CA ALA A 7 2.96 6.94 -2.52
C ALA A 7 2.49 5.48 -2.34
N VAL A 8 3.45 4.56 -2.22
CA VAL A 8 3.21 3.12 -2.18
C VAL A 8 4.22 2.49 -1.23
N SER A 9 3.77 1.56 -0.38
CA SER A 9 4.66 0.74 0.43
C SER A 9 4.75 -0.66 -0.15
N ILE A 10 5.96 -1.21 -0.24
CA ILE A 10 6.22 -2.57 -0.75
C ILE A 10 7.05 -3.31 0.29
N GLU A 11 6.56 -4.45 0.79
CA GLU A 11 7.31 -5.33 1.68
C GLU A 11 7.61 -6.65 0.95
N THR A 12 8.87 -7.05 0.99
CA THR A 12 9.36 -8.27 0.34
C THR A 12 9.86 -9.27 1.36
N LYS A 13 9.48 -10.54 1.23
CA LYS A 13 10.01 -11.65 2.03
C LYS A 13 10.53 -12.78 1.15
N THR A 14 11.50 -13.52 1.70
CA THR A 14 11.94 -14.81 1.16
C THR A 14 10.77 -15.81 1.10
N PRO A 15 10.87 -16.91 0.34
CA PRO A 15 9.82 -17.94 0.28
C PRO A 15 9.40 -18.51 1.64
N ASN A 16 10.34 -18.62 2.59
CA ASN A 16 10.07 -19.12 3.94
C ASN A 16 9.62 -18.01 4.90
N GLY A 17 9.38 -16.80 4.39
CA GLY A 17 8.98 -15.66 5.20
C GLY A 17 7.49 -15.69 5.54
N SER A 18 7.14 -15.16 6.70
CA SER A 18 5.76 -15.10 7.17
C SER A 18 5.01 -13.95 6.51
N GLU A 19 3.91 -14.27 5.82
CA GLU A 19 2.99 -13.29 5.24
C GLU A 19 2.31 -12.44 6.32
N SER A 20 1.94 -13.04 7.45
CA SER A 20 1.37 -12.30 8.58
C SER A 20 2.37 -11.27 9.14
N THR A 21 3.66 -11.61 9.18
CA THR A 21 4.71 -10.66 9.58
C THR A 21 4.89 -9.54 8.55
N ALA A 22 4.87 -9.88 7.25
CA ALA A 22 4.94 -8.90 6.17
C ALA A 22 3.75 -7.93 6.20
N LEU A 23 2.53 -8.44 6.40
CA LEU A 23 1.32 -7.63 6.54
C LEU A 23 1.33 -6.79 7.81
N ALA A 24 1.87 -7.30 8.92
CA ALA A 24 2.04 -6.52 10.15
C ALA A 24 3.00 -5.34 9.94
N GLN A 25 4.10 -5.55 9.22
CA GLN A 25 5.02 -4.47 8.85
C GLN A 25 4.35 -3.43 7.93
N LEU A 26 3.66 -3.88 6.88
CA LEU A 26 2.92 -2.99 5.98
C LEU A 26 1.86 -2.17 6.74
N SER A 27 1.16 -2.78 7.70
CA SER A 27 0.17 -2.11 8.55
C SER A 27 0.81 -1.05 9.44
N LEU A 28 1.96 -1.35 10.04
CA LEU A 28 2.73 -0.38 10.82
C LEU A 28 3.16 0.80 9.94
N TRP A 29 3.70 0.53 8.75
CA TRP A 29 4.10 1.57 7.81
C TRP A 29 2.91 2.44 7.38
N ALA A 30 1.76 1.83 7.06
CA ALA A 30 0.54 2.55 6.75
C ALA A 30 0.12 3.50 7.89
N ALA A 31 0.13 3.02 9.14
CA ALA A 31 -0.19 3.86 10.30
C ALA A 31 0.77 5.04 10.46
N THR A 32 2.08 4.80 10.33
CA THR A 32 3.06 5.90 10.39
C THR A 32 2.90 6.87 9.23
N HIS A 33 2.52 6.39 8.06
CA HIS A 33 2.32 7.19 6.87
C HIS A 33 1.06 8.06 7.00
N PHE A 34 -0.08 7.52 7.43
CA PHE A 34 -1.28 8.33 7.71
C PHE A 34 -1.00 9.40 8.77
N ASN A 35 -0.29 9.06 9.85
CA ASN A 35 0.14 10.04 10.83
C ASN A 35 0.97 11.16 10.20
N ARG A 36 1.88 10.84 9.28
CA ARG A 36 2.65 11.85 8.56
C ARG A 36 1.75 12.73 7.69
N LEU A 37 0.83 12.14 6.92
CA LEU A 37 -0.11 12.90 6.07
C LEU A 37 -0.96 13.86 6.88
N ARG A 38 -1.49 13.43 8.03
CA ARG A 38 -2.23 14.30 8.96
C ARG A 38 -1.42 15.53 9.38
N THR A 39 -0.10 15.42 9.56
CA THR A 39 0.75 16.58 9.88
C THR A 39 0.91 17.56 8.71
N LEU A 40 0.81 17.07 7.47
CA LEU A 40 0.95 17.87 6.25
C LEU A 40 -0.37 18.52 5.82
N LEU A 41 -1.51 17.91 6.18
CA LEU A 41 -2.83 18.41 5.85
C LEU A 41 -3.21 19.65 6.68
N ARG A 42 -4.09 20.47 6.10
CA ARG A 42 -4.71 21.62 6.79
C ARG A 42 -5.51 21.12 8.00
N PRO A 43 -5.60 21.89 9.10
CA PRO A 43 -6.28 21.46 10.33
C PRO A 43 -7.67 20.84 10.12
N THR A 44 -8.47 21.37 9.19
CA THR A 44 -9.83 20.89 8.88
C THR A 44 -9.88 19.52 8.19
N LYS A 45 -8.75 19.00 7.71
CA LYS A 45 -8.63 17.70 7.01
C LYS A 45 -7.77 16.68 7.77
N ARG A 46 -7.41 16.94 9.03
CA ARG A 46 -6.50 16.06 9.79
C ARG A 46 -7.17 14.86 10.44
N ASP A 47 -8.50 14.88 10.54
CA ASP A 47 -9.24 13.83 11.23
C ASP A 47 -9.13 12.50 10.46
N VAL A 48 -9.45 12.53 9.16
CA VAL A 48 -9.39 11.37 8.27
C VAL A 48 -8.69 11.74 6.96
N VAL A 49 -7.68 10.96 6.59
CA VAL A 49 -7.04 11.04 5.28
C VAL A 49 -7.90 10.30 4.25
N SER A 50 -8.61 11.04 3.40
CA SER A 50 -9.53 10.48 2.40
C SER A 50 -8.88 9.77 1.21
N MET A 51 -7.60 9.40 1.32
CA MET A 51 -6.81 8.78 0.25
C MET A 51 -6.43 7.35 0.67
N PRO A 52 -6.91 6.30 -0.02
CA PRO A 52 -6.45 4.95 0.23
C PRO A 52 -5.00 4.80 -0.20
N LEU A 53 -4.19 4.12 0.62
CA LEU A 53 -2.77 3.91 0.35
C LEU A 53 -2.53 2.48 -0.14
N PRO A 54 -2.00 2.28 -1.36
CA PRO A 54 -1.67 0.95 -1.85
C PRO A 54 -0.49 0.36 -1.07
N LEU A 55 -0.65 -0.90 -0.68
CA LEU A 55 0.35 -1.72 0.01
C LEU A 55 0.58 -2.99 -0.81
N ILE A 56 1.82 -3.25 -1.19
CA ILE A 56 2.19 -4.43 -1.97
C ILE A 56 2.99 -5.37 -1.09
N MET A 57 2.53 -6.60 -0.99
CA MET A 57 3.25 -7.67 -0.31
C MET A 57 3.80 -8.64 -1.35
N ALA A 58 5.10 -8.93 -1.28
CA ALA A 58 5.76 -9.88 -2.17
C ALA A 58 6.47 -10.96 -1.35
N VAL A 59 5.91 -12.17 -1.28
CA VAL A 59 6.48 -13.29 -0.51
C VAL A 59 6.75 -14.45 -1.45
N GLY A 60 8.01 -14.89 -1.52
CA GLY A 60 8.40 -16.03 -2.35
C GLY A 60 8.09 -15.87 -3.84
N GLY A 61 8.00 -14.64 -4.33
CA GLY A 61 7.64 -14.33 -5.71
C GLY A 61 6.14 -14.21 -5.97
N ARG A 62 5.27 -14.47 -4.99
CA ARG A 62 3.83 -14.16 -5.06
C ARG A 62 3.59 -12.72 -4.62
N TYR A 63 2.78 -11.99 -5.38
CA TYR A 63 2.42 -10.61 -5.08
C TYR A 63 0.94 -10.50 -4.71
N SER A 64 0.67 -9.70 -3.68
CA SER A 64 -0.68 -9.37 -3.22
C SER A 64 -0.80 -7.86 -3.05
N LEU A 65 -1.96 -7.30 -3.42
CA LEU A 65 -2.27 -5.89 -3.27
C LEU A 65 -3.32 -5.68 -2.18
N PHE A 66 -2.98 -4.81 -1.26
CA PHE A 66 -3.87 -4.31 -0.23
C PHE A 66 -3.99 -2.79 -0.34
N PHE A 67 -5.00 -2.24 0.32
CA PHE A 67 -5.19 -0.82 0.51
C PHE A 67 -5.37 -0.55 1.99
N ALA A 68 -4.57 0.35 2.54
CA ALA A 68 -4.85 0.94 3.83
C ALA A 68 -5.84 2.09 3.65
N ILE A 69 -6.90 2.07 4.45
CA ILE A 69 -7.98 3.06 4.43
C ILE A 69 -8.02 3.69 5.81
N ASP A 70 -7.82 5.00 5.87
CA ASP A 70 -7.88 5.76 7.11
C ASP A 70 -9.34 5.93 7.54
N GLY A 71 -9.61 5.72 8.81
CA GLY A 71 -10.89 5.99 9.45
C GLY A 71 -10.76 7.09 10.50
N THR A 72 -11.88 7.42 11.13
CA THR A 72 -11.88 8.28 12.32
C THR A 72 -11.06 7.64 13.45
N ILE A 73 -10.73 8.42 14.49
CA ILE A 73 -9.99 7.91 15.67
C ILE A 73 -10.65 6.66 16.28
N THR A 74 -11.98 6.58 16.24
CA THR A 74 -12.76 5.44 16.76
C THR A 74 -12.80 4.24 15.82
N GLU A 75 -12.67 4.45 14.51
CA GLU A 75 -12.72 3.39 13.49
C GLU A 75 -11.32 2.81 13.20
N GLY A 76 -10.27 3.61 13.40
CA GLY A 76 -8.90 3.21 13.13
C GLY A 76 -8.61 3.05 11.63
N ILE A 77 -7.50 2.38 11.32
CA ILE A 77 -7.08 2.11 9.94
C ILE A 77 -7.52 0.70 9.57
N THR A 78 -8.20 0.58 8.43
CA THR A 78 -8.59 -0.72 7.86
C THR A 78 -7.65 -1.12 6.74
N ILE A 79 -7.23 -2.39 6.72
CA ILE A 79 -6.50 -2.97 5.59
C ILE A 79 -7.50 -3.79 4.77
N ALA A 80 -7.81 -3.32 3.56
CA ALA A 80 -8.70 -3.98 2.61
C ALA A 80 -7.89 -4.61 1.47
N GLY A 81 -8.45 -5.61 0.78
CA GLY A 81 -7.74 -6.37 -0.24
C GLY A 81 -7.30 -7.74 0.29
N GLY A 82 -6.29 -8.36 -0.33
CA GLY A 82 -5.93 -9.74 0.00
C GLY A 82 -5.09 -10.44 -1.05
N GLU A 83 -5.13 -11.78 -1.00
CA GLU A 83 -4.74 -12.67 -2.09
C GLU A 83 -5.68 -12.49 -3.30
N THR A 84 -5.76 -11.27 -3.82
CA THR A 84 -6.26 -11.02 -5.16
C THR A 84 -5.06 -11.16 -6.10
N ALA A 85 -5.26 -11.82 -7.25
CA ALA A 85 -4.22 -12.24 -8.19
C ALA A 85 -3.46 -11.05 -8.82
N PHE A 86 -2.66 -10.34 -8.04
CA PHE A 86 -1.71 -9.34 -8.51
C PHE A 86 -0.59 -10.00 -9.34
N GLY A 87 -0.36 -11.30 -9.10
CA GLY A 87 0.44 -12.19 -9.92
C GLY A 87 1.51 -12.91 -9.12
N ASP A 88 2.30 -13.71 -9.82
CA ASP A 88 3.48 -14.37 -9.27
C ASP A 88 4.64 -14.33 -10.27
N CYS A 89 5.85 -14.59 -9.81
CA CYS A 89 7.02 -14.71 -10.69
C CYS A 89 7.33 -16.18 -11.06
N ALA A 90 6.40 -17.11 -10.85
CA ALA A 90 6.61 -18.53 -11.14
C ALA A 90 6.29 -18.88 -12.61
N THR A 91 5.43 -18.10 -13.24
CA THR A 91 5.03 -18.29 -14.65
C THR A 91 5.25 -17.02 -15.47
N LEU A 92 5.34 -17.16 -16.81
CA LEU A 92 5.44 -16.00 -17.71
C LEU A 92 4.20 -15.09 -17.59
N ASP A 93 3.01 -15.69 -17.55
CA ASP A 93 1.75 -14.97 -17.39
C ASP A 93 1.67 -14.26 -16.05
N GLY A 94 2.08 -14.93 -14.97
CA GLY A 94 2.21 -14.32 -13.64
C GLY A 94 3.14 -13.11 -13.66
N CYS A 95 4.31 -13.21 -14.31
CA CYS A 95 5.24 -12.08 -14.44
C CYS A 95 4.57 -10.88 -15.13
N TYR A 96 3.77 -11.13 -16.18
CA TYR A 96 3.03 -10.07 -16.86
C TYR A 96 1.89 -9.50 -16.00
N GLN A 97 1.23 -10.29 -15.16
CA GLN A 97 0.26 -9.81 -14.17
C GLN A 97 0.93 -8.87 -13.16
N VAL A 98 2.08 -9.27 -12.60
CA VAL A 98 2.84 -8.42 -11.66
C VAL A 98 3.24 -7.11 -12.33
N LEU A 99 3.76 -7.19 -13.56
CA LEU A 99 4.14 -6.00 -14.33
C LEU A 99 2.95 -5.07 -14.61
N ALA A 100 1.80 -5.63 -14.98
CA ALA A 100 0.58 -4.88 -15.23
C ALA A 100 0.06 -4.21 -13.95
N GLY A 101 0.06 -4.93 -12.82
CA GLY A 101 -0.33 -4.41 -11.51
C GLY A 101 0.56 -3.26 -11.05
N LEU A 102 1.89 -3.43 -11.13
CA LEU A 102 2.84 -2.36 -10.80
C LEU A 102 2.67 -1.13 -11.69
N ARG A 103 2.40 -1.32 -12.99
CA ARG A 103 2.10 -0.21 -13.91
C ARG A 103 0.81 0.50 -13.55
N ALA A 104 -0.26 -0.24 -13.21
CA ALA A 104 -1.53 0.33 -12.79
C ALA A 104 -1.37 1.17 -11.52
N VAL A 105 -0.62 0.67 -10.52
CA VAL A 105 -0.28 1.45 -9.31
C VAL A 105 0.55 2.68 -9.70
N GLY A 106 1.53 2.55 -10.59
CA GLY A 106 2.33 3.69 -11.07
C GLY A 106 1.51 4.76 -11.80
N ILE A 107 0.48 4.38 -12.56
CA ILE A 107 -0.48 5.30 -13.18
C ILE A 107 -1.29 6.00 -12.10
N TRP A 108 -1.84 5.25 -11.14
CA TRP A 108 -2.56 5.82 -10.01
C TRP A 108 -1.69 6.83 -9.22
N VAL A 109 -0.41 6.53 -8.99
CA VAL A 109 0.49 7.47 -8.33
C VAL A 109 0.58 8.79 -9.12
N LYS A 110 0.74 8.72 -10.44
CA LYS A 110 0.89 9.91 -11.28
C LYS A 110 -0.40 10.72 -11.40
N GLU A 111 -1.53 10.04 -11.55
CA GLU A 111 -2.80 10.68 -11.89
C GLU A 111 -3.66 11.02 -10.67
N VAL A 112 -3.45 10.34 -9.54
CA VAL A 112 -4.27 10.48 -8.33
C VAL A 112 -3.44 10.95 -7.14
N TRP A 113 -2.32 10.30 -6.83
CA TRP A 113 -1.53 10.64 -5.63
C TRP A 113 -0.79 11.98 -5.77
N VAL A 114 -0.04 12.18 -6.86
CA VAL A 114 0.76 13.39 -7.05
C VAL A 114 -0.11 14.66 -7.12
N PRO A 115 -1.29 14.67 -7.76
CA PRO A 115 -2.16 15.85 -7.76
C PRO A 115 -2.93 16.12 -6.46
N TRP A 116 -3.02 15.14 -5.55
CA TRP A 116 -3.79 15.23 -4.30
C TRP A 116 -3.03 15.99 -3.20
#